data_AF-A0A3D4AHD8-F1
#
_entry.id   AF-A0A3D4AHD8-F1
#
_cell.length_a   1.000
_cell.length_b   1.000
_cell.length_c   1.000
_cell.angle_alpha   90.00
_cell.angle_beta   90.00
_cell.angle_gamma   90.00
#
_symmetry.space_group_name_H-M   'P 1'
#
loop_
_entity.id
_entity.type
_entity.pdbx_description
1 polymer ?
#
loop_
_entity_poly.entity_id
_entity_poly.type
_entity_poly.pdbx_seq_one_letter_code
_entity_poly.pdbx_strand_id
1 'polypeptide(L)'
;MNFQTNVFSLIDKNSSFAADRYKYMKPIIDKIKKTLATEGVGAKVVEQLKELREYVKANLNEPGYVRMIRLAYENIEENAGGYTFLYLQDDDGKANLDYLMDLFADYSNKYNREELQEIRNLMEGIVPEEEEETAEEA
;
A
#
# COMPACT_ATOMS: atom_id res chain seq x y z
N MET A 1 -31.56 -16.01 -40.72
CA MET A 1 -31.01 -14.94 -39.85
C MET A 1 -29.70 -15.45 -39.29
N ASN A 2 -28.56 -14.98 -39.81
CA ASN A 2 -27.23 -15.36 -39.33
C ASN A 2 -26.74 -14.27 -38.37
N PHE A 3 -26.66 -14.60 -37.08
CA PHE A 3 -25.92 -13.79 -36.11
C PHE A 3 -24.47 -14.26 -36.12
N GLN A 4 -23.65 -13.65 -36.99
CA GLN A 4 -22.21 -13.64 -36.76
C GLN A 4 -21.91 -12.54 -35.74
N THR A 5 -21.84 -12.91 -34.48
CA THR A 5 -21.33 -12.03 -33.44
C THR A 5 -19.81 -12.01 -33.55
N ASN A 6 -19.28 -10.89 -34.01
CA ASN A 6 -17.85 -10.58 -34.03
C ASN A 6 -17.27 -10.77 -32.62
N VAL A 7 -16.42 -11.78 -32.43
CA VAL A 7 -15.63 -12.04 -31.22
C VAL A 7 -14.28 -11.27 -31.20
N PHE A 8 -14.08 -10.34 -32.13
CA PHE A 8 -12.87 -9.53 -32.22
C PHE A 8 -13.04 -8.16 -31.51
N SER A 9 -13.01 -8.11 -30.17
CA SER A 9 -12.77 -6.85 -29.42
C SER A 9 -12.51 -7.04 -27.90
N LEU A 10 -11.95 -8.17 -27.47
CA LEU A 10 -11.76 -8.41 -26.02
C LEU A 10 -10.30 -8.51 -25.56
N ILE A 11 -9.32 -8.16 -26.40
CA ILE A 11 -7.90 -8.31 -26.05
C ILE A 11 -7.18 -6.98 -25.75
N ASP A 12 -7.66 -5.82 -26.22
CA ASP A 12 -6.91 -4.55 -26.09
C ASP A 12 -7.46 -3.50 -25.11
N LYS A 13 -8.47 -3.81 -24.28
CA LYS A 13 -8.98 -2.85 -23.28
C LYS A 13 -8.28 -2.92 -21.92
N ASN A 14 -7.57 -4.01 -21.63
CA ASN A 14 -6.96 -4.23 -20.31
C ASN A 14 -5.62 -3.50 -20.11
N SER A 15 -4.84 -3.24 -21.17
CA SER A 15 -3.53 -2.57 -21.01
C SER A 15 -3.65 -1.06 -20.82
N SER A 16 -4.60 -0.40 -21.52
CA SER A 16 -4.90 1.03 -21.37
C SER A 16 -5.44 1.36 -19.98
N PHE A 17 -6.35 0.53 -19.45
CA PHE A 17 -6.96 0.76 -18.13
C PHE A 17 -5.95 0.63 -16.99
N ALA A 18 -4.99 -0.30 -17.09
CA ALA A 18 -3.93 -0.47 -16.10
C ALA A 18 -2.93 0.71 -16.10
N ALA A 19 -2.60 1.24 -17.28
CA ALA A 19 -1.74 2.42 -17.43
C ALA A 19 -2.38 3.68 -16.84
N ASP A 20 -3.69 3.87 -17.02
CA ASP A 20 -4.42 4.99 -16.43
C ASP A 20 -4.42 4.92 -14.91
N ARG A 21 -4.54 3.71 -14.33
CA ARG A 21 -4.46 3.57 -12.87
C ARG A 21 -3.09 4.01 -12.32
N TYR A 22 -2.02 3.50 -12.91
CA TYR A 22 -0.66 3.89 -12.52
C TYR A 22 -0.42 5.40 -12.62
N LYS A 23 -0.97 6.05 -13.65
CA LYS A 23 -0.82 7.48 -13.91
C LYS A 23 -1.42 8.37 -12.82
N TYR A 24 -2.50 7.94 -12.16
CA TYR A 24 -3.20 8.75 -11.15
C TYR A 24 -2.79 8.46 -9.71
N MET A 25 -2.25 7.26 -9.43
CA MET A 25 -1.80 6.93 -8.09
C MET A 25 -0.48 7.62 -7.72
N LYS A 26 0.47 7.64 -8.66
CA LYS A 26 1.80 8.24 -8.42
C LYS A 26 1.73 9.72 -7.99
N PRO A 27 0.91 10.60 -8.58
CA PRO A 27 0.74 11.97 -8.09
C PRO A 27 0.23 12.08 -6.65
N ILE A 28 -0.66 11.18 -6.20
CA ILE A 28 -1.15 11.16 -4.82
C ILE A 28 0.01 10.78 -3.88
N ILE A 29 0.78 9.77 -4.25
CA ILE A 29 1.96 9.33 -3.50
C ILE A 29 3.02 10.45 -3.43
N ASP A 30 3.37 11.06 -4.57
CA ASP A 30 4.34 12.17 -4.62
C ASP A 30 3.89 13.35 -3.73
N LYS A 31 2.57 13.62 -3.68
CA LYS A 31 1.98 14.64 -2.79
C LYS A 31 2.17 14.27 -1.32
N ILE A 32 1.94 13.02 -0.93
CA ILE A 32 2.19 12.51 0.43
C ILE A 32 3.65 12.66 0.80
N LYS A 33 4.57 12.14 -0.03
CA LYS A 33 6.01 12.24 0.20
C LYS A 33 6.48 13.69 0.37
N LYS A 34 5.95 14.60 -0.46
CA LYS A 34 6.25 16.03 -0.33
C LYS A 34 5.78 16.60 1.00
N THR A 35 4.55 16.27 1.43
CA THR A 35 4.03 16.72 2.73
C THR A 35 4.85 16.15 3.89
N LEU A 36 5.25 14.88 3.84
CA LEU A 36 6.15 14.27 4.83
C LEU A 36 7.50 15.00 4.90
N ALA A 37 8.06 15.37 3.74
CA ALA A 37 9.32 16.08 3.67
C ALA A 37 9.25 17.49 4.29
N THR A 38 8.16 18.22 4.05
CA THR A 38 8.03 19.64 4.46
C THR A 38 7.39 19.85 5.83
N GLU A 39 6.40 19.02 6.20
CA GLU A 39 5.56 19.20 7.38
C GLU A 39 5.66 18.03 8.37
N GLY A 40 6.19 16.88 7.94
CA GLY A 40 6.24 15.67 8.76
C GLY A 40 4.92 14.90 8.75
N VAL A 41 4.79 13.97 9.70
CA VAL A 41 3.56 13.18 9.88
C VAL A 41 2.51 14.06 10.59
N GLY A 42 1.26 14.04 10.11
CA GLY A 42 0.19 14.85 10.70
C GLY A 42 -1.11 14.83 9.91
N ALA A 43 -2.04 15.72 10.27
CA ALA A 43 -3.41 15.75 9.73
C ALA A 43 -3.49 15.83 8.19
N LYS A 44 -2.61 16.60 7.55
CA LYS A 44 -2.57 16.67 6.08
C LYS A 44 -2.20 15.34 5.43
N VAL A 45 -1.28 14.59 6.04
CA VAL A 45 -0.91 13.25 5.57
C VAL A 45 -2.10 12.30 5.72
N VAL A 46 -2.85 12.38 6.83
CA VAL A 46 -4.07 11.60 7.04
C VAL A 46 -5.10 11.85 5.93
N GLU A 47 -5.37 13.11 5.57
CA GLU A 47 -6.30 13.45 4.49
C GLU A 47 -5.86 12.84 3.15
N GLN A 48 -4.56 12.90 2.85
CA GLN A 48 -4.00 12.35 1.62
C GLN A 48 -3.98 10.81 1.61
N LEU A 49 -3.79 10.16 2.76
CA LEU A 49 -3.94 8.71 2.89
C LEU A 49 -5.40 8.27 2.68
N LYS A 50 -6.37 9.05 3.17
CA LYS A 50 -7.80 8.80 2.90
C LYS A 50 -8.12 8.95 1.40
N GLU A 51 -7.53 9.95 0.74
CA GLU A 51 -7.60 10.11 -0.73
C GLU A 51 -7.00 8.88 -1.46
N LEU A 52 -5.80 8.44 -1.05
CA LEU A 52 -5.15 7.25 -1.59
C LEU A 52 -6.02 5.99 -1.40
N ARG A 53 -6.65 5.83 -0.23
CA ARG A 53 -7.52 4.68 0.06
C ARG A 53 -8.71 4.60 -0.90
N GLU A 54 -9.41 5.71 -1.13
CA GLU A 54 -10.55 5.73 -2.06
C GLU A 54 -10.09 5.44 -3.48
N TYR A 55 -8.91 5.95 -3.85
CA TYR A 55 -8.28 5.62 -5.12
C TYR A 55 -8.03 4.11 -5.26
N VAL A 56 -7.34 3.47 -4.30
CA VAL A 56 -7.04 2.02 -4.30
C VAL A 56 -8.33 1.21 -4.36
N LYS A 57 -9.33 1.58 -3.56
CA LYS A 57 -10.63 0.89 -3.51
C LYS A 57 -11.36 0.92 -4.86
N ALA A 58 -11.35 2.06 -5.55
CA ALA A 58 -12.05 2.22 -6.83
C ALA A 58 -11.30 1.58 -8.01
N ASN A 59 -9.97 1.50 -7.93
CA ASN A 59 -9.13 1.21 -9.10
C ASN A 59 -8.39 -0.13 -9.03
N LEU A 60 -7.88 -0.52 -7.87
CA LEU A 60 -6.99 -1.68 -7.73
C LEU A 60 -7.73 -2.95 -7.33
N ASN A 61 -8.89 -2.82 -6.66
CA ASN A 61 -9.66 -3.94 -6.13
C ASN A 61 -8.80 -4.90 -5.26
N GLU A 62 -7.83 -4.33 -4.53
CA GLU A 62 -6.93 -5.04 -3.61
C GLU A 62 -7.31 -4.69 -2.16
N PRO A 63 -8.15 -5.50 -1.48
CA PRO A 63 -8.64 -5.18 -0.14
C PRO A 63 -7.53 -5.08 0.91
N GLY A 64 -6.44 -5.83 0.72
CA GLY A 64 -5.27 -5.78 1.60
C GLY A 64 -4.65 -4.38 1.62
N TYR A 65 -4.45 -3.77 0.46
CA TYR A 65 -3.90 -2.42 0.35
C TYR A 65 -4.84 -1.35 0.91
N VAL A 66 -6.15 -1.47 0.65
CA VAL A 66 -7.16 -0.60 1.26
C VAL A 66 -7.08 -0.65 2.79
N ARG A 67 -6.86 -1.86 3.35
CA ARG A 67 -6.71 -2.05 4.79
C ARG A 67 -5.40 -1.48 5.31
N MET A 68 -4.27 -1.68 4.64
CA MET A 68 -2.97 -1.12 5.05
C MET A 68 -3.02 0.41 5.12
N ILE A 69 -3.56 1.07 4.08
CA ILE A 69 -3.68 2.53 4.05
C ILE A 69 -4.59 3.01 5.19
N ARG A 70 -5.65 2.25 5.48
CA ARG A 70 -6.52 2.53 6.62
C ARG A 70 -5.77 2.47 7.95
N LEU A 71 -5.10 1.35 8.22
CA LEU A 71 -4.32 1.16 9.45
C LEU A 71 -3.27 2.26 9.60
N ALA A 72 -2.62 2.65 8.49
CA ALA A 72 -1.63 3.70 8.49
C ALA A 72 -2.19 5.06 8.96
N TYR A 73 -3.35 5.51 8.44
CA TYR A 73 -3.91 6.78 8.89
C TYR A 73 -4.58 6.69 10.27
N GLU A 74 -5.19 5.55 10.63
CA GLU A 74 -5.78 5.33 11.96
C GLU A 74 -4.68 5.41 13.02
N ASN A 75 -3.52 4.80 12.76
CA ASN A 75 -2.35 4.89 13.61
C ASN A 75 -1.89 6.35 13.83
N ILE A 76 -1.87 7.17 12.78
CA ILE A 76 -1.51 8.59 12.89
C ILE A 76 -2.53 9.37 13.74
N GLU A 77 -3.83 9.10 13.54
CA GLU A 77 -4.91 9.74 14.28
C GLU A 77 -4.88 9.35 15.77
N GLU A 78 -4.60 8.09 16.08
CA GLU A 78 -4.54 7.56 17.44
C GLU A 78 -3.28 8.02 18.21
N ASN A 79 -2.15 8.23 17.51
CA ASN A 79 -0.86 8.57 18.11
C ASN A 79 -0.53 10.06 17.99
N ALA A 80 -1.54 10.94 18.03
CA ALA A 80 -1.40 12.40 18.04
C ALA A 80 -0.54 12.97 16.88
N GLY A 81 -0.62 12.36 15.70
CA GLY A 81 0.17 12.75 14.53
C GLY A 81 1.49 11.99 14.37
N GLY A 82 1.85 11.10 15.30
CA GLY A 82 2.99 10.19 15.16
C GLY A 82 2.62 8.93 14.37
N TYR A 83 3.57 8.41 13.60
CA TYR A 83 3.45 7.09 12.96
C TYR A 83 4.30 6.09 13.75
N THR A 84 3.72 5.00 14.24
CA THR A 84 4.38 4.09 15.20
C THR A 84 4.67 2.70 14.65
N PHE A 85 4.24 2.41 13.42
CA PHE A 85 4.66 1.17 12.78
C PHE A 85 6.11 1.28 12.30
N LEU A 86 6.92 0.29 12.68
CA LEU A 86 8.34 0.21 12.38
C LEU A 86 8.62 -1.03 11.55
N TYR A 87 9.25 -0.84 10.39
CA TYR A 87 9.70 -1.87 9.46
C TYR A 87 11.19 -1.68 9.12
N LEU A 88 11.68 -0.45 9.26
CA LEU A 88 13.09 -0.11 9.19
C LEU A 88 13.74 -0.28 10.58
N GLN A 89 15.06 -0.42 10.60
CA GLN A 89 15.82 -0.53 11.85
C GLN A 89 15.80 0.76 12.69
N ASP A 90 15.47 1.89 12.06
CA ASP A 90 15.41 3.19 12.72
C ASP A 90 13.98 3.47 13.22
N ASP A 91 13.87 3.94 14.48
CA ASP A 91 12.62 4.36 15.14
C ASP A 91 12.16 5.76 14.65
N ASP A 92 12.12 5.92 13.32
CA ASP A 92 11.62 7.13 12.67
C ASP A 92 10.33 6.81 11.91
N GLY A 93 9.20 7.15 12.53
CA GLY A 93 7.87 6.98 11.95
C GLY A 93 7.70 7.67 10.59
N LYS A 94 8.38 8.80 10.37
CA LYS A 94 8.33 9.48 9.06
C LYS A 94 9.06 8.66 8.01
N ALA A 95 10.25 8.14 8.31
CA ALA A 95 11.01 7.31 7.39
C ALA A 95 10.25 6.02 7.04
N ASN A 96 9.63 5.38 8.05
CA ASN A 96 8.80 4.20 7.86
C ASN A 96 7.57 4.46 6.97
N LEU A 97 6.90 5.60 7.16
CA LEU A 97 5.77 5.97 6.32
C LEU A 97 6.20 6.38 4.90
N ASP A 98 7.32 7.09 4.75
CA ASP A 98 7.88 7.43 3.43
C ASP A 98 8.25 6.17 2.64
N TYR A 99 8.83 5.19 3.32
CA TYR A 99 9.17 3.89 2.75
C TYR A 99 7.92 3.11 2.29
N LEU A 100 6.88 3.05 3.12
CA LEU A 100 5.60 2.46 2.73
C LEU A 100 5.04 3.11 1.46
N MET A 101 5.19 4.43 1.32
CA MET A 101 4.76 5.15 0.12
C MET A 101 5.58 4.77 -1.13
N ASP A 102 6.88 4.51 -0.98
CA ASP A 102 7.72 4.03 -2.08
C ASP A 102 7.31 2.63 -2.57
N LEU A 103 6.98 1.71 -1.66
CA LEU A 103 6.48 0.39 -2.02
C LEU A 103 5.15 0.49 -2.78
N PHE A 104 4.24 1.37 -2.34
CA PHE A 104 3.00 1.63 -3.06
C PHE A 104 3.22 2.28 -4.42
N ALA A 105 4.26 3.10 -4.61
CA ALA A 105 4.54 3.78 -5.87
C ALA A 105 4.76 2.79 -7.03
N ASP A 106 5.32 1.62 -6.71
CA ASP A 106 5.52 0.51 -7.64
C ASP A 106 4.95 -0.80 -7.08
N TYR A 107 3.66 -0.78 -6.70
CA TYR A 107 2.97 -1.93 -6.09
C TYR A 107 2.86 -3.17 -7.00
N SER A 108 3.16 -3.09 -8.30
CA SER A 108 3.15 -4.26 -9.19
C SER A 108 4.47 -5.01 -9.20
N ASN A 109 5.55 -4.36 -8.75
CA ASN A 109 6.85 -5.00 -8.61
C ASN A 109 6.74 -6.19 -7.67
N LYS A 110 7.23 -7.35 -8.10
CA LYS A 110 7.14 -8.59 -7.33
C LYS A 110 7.70 -8.44 -5.92
N TYR A 111 8.86 -7.81 -5.78
CA TYR A 111 9.53 -7.63 -4.49
C TYR A 111 8.71 -6.70 -3.59
N ASN A 112 8.22 -5.58 -4.14
CA ASN A 112 7.37 -4.66 -3.37
C ASN A 112 6.07 -5.33 -2.92
N ARG A 113 5.49 -6.26 -3.71
CA ARG A 113 4.29 -7.00 -3.31
C ARG A 113 4.54 -7.96 -2.15
N GLU A 114 5.66 -8.66 -2.19
CA GLU A 114 6.09 -9.56 -1.11
C GLU A 114 6.31 -8.75 0.17
N GLU A 115 6.99 -7.61 0.08
CA GLU A 115 7.25 -6.76 1.23
C GLU A 115 6.00 -6.04 1.76
N LEU A 116 5.11 -5.55 0.90
CA LEU A 116 3.80 -5.02 1.32
C LEU A 116 2.97 -6.07 2.06
N GLN A 117 3.09 -7.34 1.68
CA GLN A 117 2.41 -8.45 2.34
C GLN A 117 2.98 -8.69 3.75
N GLU A 118 4.30 -8.64 3.91
CA GLU A 118 4.98 -8.74 5.22
C GLU A 118 4.61 -7.56 6.13
N ILE A 119 4.70 -6.34 5.62
CA ILE A 119 4.30 -5.11 6.32
C ILE A 119 2.84 -5.19 6.74
N ARG A 120 1.94 -5.69 5.87
CA ARG A 120 0.54 -5.87 6.24
C ARG A 120 0.39 -6.80 7.43
N ASN A 121 1.07 -7.94 7.41
CA ASN A 121 1.01 -8.90 8.50
C ASN A 121 1.48 -8.26 9.82
N LEU A 122 2.57 -7.48 9.77
CA LEU A 122 3.07 -6.72 10.93
C LEU A 122 2.04 -5.72 11.45
N MET A 123 1.43 -4.92 10.57
CA MET A 123 0.37 -3.97 10.94
C MET A 123 -0.88 -4.66 11.53
N GLU A 124 -1.18 -5.87 11.06
CA GLU A 124 -2.30 -6.68 11.55
C GLU A 124 -1.97 -7.44 12.85
N GLY A 125 -0.72 -7.33 13.35
CA GLY A 125 -0.27 -8.06 14.54
C GLY A 125 -0.14 -9.56 14.30
N ILE A 126 -0.04 -9.99 13.04
CA ILE A 126 0.22 -11.38 12.66
C ILE A 126 1.72 -11.61 12.81
N VAL A 127 2.12 -12.09 13.98
CA VAL A 127 3.49 -12.54 14.24
C VAL A 127 3.69 -13.84 13.46
N PRO A 128 4.74 -13.99 12.63
CA PRO A 128 5.06 -15.28 12.06
C PRO A 128 5.30 -16.25 13.22
N GLU A 129 4.65 -17.42 13.19
CA GLU A 129 4.98 -18.50 14.12
C GLU A 129 6.48 -18.77 13.96
N GLU A 130 7.27 -18.47 15.00
CA GLU A 130 8.64 -18.96 15.06
C GLU A 130 8.53 -20.47 14.93
N GLU A 131 9.12 -21.06 13.88
CA GLU A 131 9.29 -22.50 13.83
C GLU A 131 10.04 -22.86 15.11
N GLU A 132 9.35 -23.47 16.09
CA GLU A 132 9.99 -24.08 17.24
C GLU A 132 10.99 -25.08 16.67
N GLU A 133 12.27 -24.70 16.66
CA GLU A 133 13.38 -25.59 16.38
C GLU A 133 13.33 -26.63 17.50
N THR A 134 12.59 -27.72 17.25
CA THR A 134 12.55 -28.87 18.15
C THR A 134 13.98 -29.37 18.25
N ALA A 135 14.64 -28.98 19.34
CA ALA A 135 15.92 -29.52 19.73
C ALA A 135 15.73 -31.02 19.93
N GLU A 136 16.07 -31.79 18.91
CA GLU A 136 16.21 -33.22 18.98
C GLU A 136 17.49 -33.49 19.80
N GLU A 137 17.37 -33.44 21.14
CA GLU A 137 18.41 -33.96 22.02
C GLU A 137 18.38 -35.50 21.95
N ALA A 138 19.46 -36.03 21.36
CA ALA A 138 19.77 -37.44 21.18
C ALA A 138 20.12 -38.18 22.48
#